data_AF-A0A964C563-F1
#
_entry.id   AF-A0A964C563-F1
#
_cell.length_a   1.000
_cell.length_b   1.000
_cell.length_c   1.000
_cell.angle_alpha   90.00
_cell.angle_beta   90.00
_cell.angle_gamma   90.00
#
_symmetry.space_group_name_H-M   'P 1'
#
loop_
_entity.id
_entity.type
_entity.pdbx_description
1 polymer ?
#
loop_
_entity_poly.entity_id
_entity_poly.type
_entity_poly.pdbx_seq_one_letter_code
_entity_poly.pdbx_strand_id
1 'polypeptide(L)'
;MVKDRTVAVVVAFFIGGFGGHKFYLGNNVAGVFYLLFSWTLIPSLFAFFDFIGLLLMSEQAFQLQYNGGMLPSGYALRGAKDVTGAIAELKGLYDMGAITAEEYEEKRQKLLREL
;
A
#
# COMPACT_ATOMS: atom_id res chain seq x y z
N MET A 1 -16.03 4.96 -6.28
CA MET A 1 -15.91 4.77 -4.81
C MET A 1 -14.48 4.37 -4.50
N VAL A 2 -13.91 4.96 -3.44
CA VAL A 2 -12.61 4.54 -2.92
C VAL A 2 -12.78 3.17 -2.29
N LYS A 3 -11.89 2.23 -2.62
CA LYS A 3 -11.90 0.88 -2.02
C LYS A 3 -11.16 0.94 -0.69
N ASP A 4 -11.70 0.25 0.30
CA ASP A 4 -11.08 0.00 1.60
C ASP A 4 -10.31 -1.32 1.60
N ARG A 5 -9.08 -1.31 2.16
CA ARG A 5 -8.20 -2.49 2.27
C ARG A 5 -8.79 -3.55 3.19
N THR A 6 -9.33 -3.15 4.33
CA THR A 6 -9.91 -4.05 5.33
C THR A 6 -11.07 -4.82 4.74
N VAL A 7 -11.92 -4.14 3.98
CA VAL A 7 -13.02 -4.79 3.26
C VAL A 7 -12.48 -5.78 2.22
N ALA A 8 -11.43 -5.42 1.46
CA ALA A 8 -10.79 -6.35 0.52
C ALA A 8 -10.25 -7.62 1.20
N VAL A 9 -9.60 -7.47 2.36
CA VAL A 9 -9.05 -8.58 3.16
C VAL A 9 -10.18 -9.48 3.69
N VAL A 10 -11.24 -8.90 4.25
CA VAL A 10 -12.40 -9.66 4.77
C VAL A 10 -13.09 -10.42 3.64
N VAL A 11 -13.32 -9.76 2.50
CA VAL A 11 -13.94 -10.40 1.32
C VAL A 11 -13.03 -11.49 0.76
N ALA A 12 -11.70 -11.30 0.74
CA ALA A 12 -10.75 -12.33 0.30
C ALA A 12 -10.75 -13.54 1.24
N PHE A 13 -10.92 -13.34 2.55
CA PHE A 13 -10.97 -14.44 3.51
C PHE A 13 -12.25 -15.29 3.36
N PHE A 14 -13.41 -14.65 3.31
CA PHE A 14 -14.70 -15.36 3.29
C PHE A 14 -15.17 -15.78 1.89
N ILE A 15 -14.89 -14.99 0.86
CA ILE A 15 -15.42 -15.14 -0.51
C ILE A 15 -14.27 -15.29 -1.53
N GLY A 16 -13.02 -15.38 -1.08
CA GLY A 16 -11.86 -15.45 -1.96
C GLY A 16 -11.85 -16.69 -2.85
N GLY A 17 -12.28 -17.85 -2.34
CA GLY A 17 -12.38 -19.08 -3.12
C GLY A 17 -13.35 -18.99 -4.31
N PHE A 18 -14.32 -18.09 -4.25
CA PHE A 18 -15.24 -17.77 -5.35
C PHE A 18 -14.81 -16.54 -6.16
N GLY A 19 -13.72 -15.87 -5.79
CA GLY A 19 -13.21 -14.68 -6.48
C GLY A 19 -13.88 -13.36 -6.09
N GLY A 20 -14.64 -13.32 -4.98
CA GLY A 20 -15.36 -12.13 -4.52
C GLY A 20 -14.46 -10.89 -4.34
N HIS A 21 -13.23 -11.09 -3.87
CA HIS A 21 -12.27 -10.01 -3.68
C HIS A 21 -11.78 -9.43 -5.01
N LYS A 22 -11.69 -10.24 -6.08
CA LYS A 22 -11.30 -9.74 -7.41
C LYS A 22 -12.37 -8.80 -7.97
N PHE A 23 -13.65 -9.10 -7.77
CA PHE A 23 -14.74 -8.18 -8.13
C PHE A 23 -14.70 -6.89 -7.33
N TYR A 24 -14.47 -6.97 -6.02
CA TYR A 24 -14.34 -5.79 -5.17
C TYR A 24 -13.18 -4.88 -5.60
N LEU A 25 -12.05 -5.47 -5.99
CA LEU A 25 -10.87 -4.74 -6.46
C LEU A 25 -11.01 -4.23 -7.91
N GLY A 26 -12.11 -4.52 -8.59
CA GLY A 26 -12.40 -4.09 -9.97
C GLY A 26 -11.78 -4.99 -11.06
N ASN A 27 -11.21 -6.13 -10.68
CA ASN A 27 -10.68 -7.12 -11.63
C ASN A 27 -11.76 -8.18 -11.97
N ASN A 28 -12.76 -7.75 -12.73
CA ASN A 28 -13.93 -8.57 -13.06
C ASN A 28 -13.57 -9.81 -13.88
N VAL A 29 -12.60 -9.69 -14.80
CA VAL A 29 -12.16 -10.81 -15.63
C VAL A 29 -11.56 -11.92 -14.77
N ALA A 30 -10.67 -11.58 -13.83
CA ALA A 30 -10.13 -12.56 -12.90
C ALA A 30 -11.22 -13.14 -11.98
N GLY A 31 -12.17 -12.33 -11.53
CA GLY A 31 -13.32 -12.80 -10.73
C GLY A 31 -14.16 -13.84 -11.48
N VAL A 32 -14.44 -13.62 -12.77
CA VAL A 32 -15.18 -14.59 -13.60
C VAL A 32 -14.40 -15.90 -13.74
N PHE A 33 -13.09 -15.85 -13.98
CA PHE A 33 -12.27 -17.06 -13.99
C PHE A 33 -12.31 -17.81 -12.66
N TYR A 34 -12.26 -17.10 -11.53
CA TYR A 34 -12.38 -17.71 -10.20
C TYR A 34 -13.73 -18.39 -10.00
N LEU A 35 -14.83 -17.79 -10.46
CA LEU A 35 -16.16 -18.41 -10.41
C LEU A 35 -16.24 -19.68 -11.27
N LEU A 36 -15.75 -19.63 -12.51
CA LEU A 36 -15.77 -20.76 -13.44
C LEU A 36 -14.91 -21.94 -12.95
N PHE A 37 -13.79 -21.64 -12.30
CA PHE A 37 -12.89 -22.64 -11.74
C PHE A 37 -13.14 -22.95 -10.26
N SER A 38 -14.14 -22.36 -9.61
CA SER A 38 -14.38 -22.53 -8.17
C SER A 38 -14.55 -24.00 -7.74
N TRP A 39 -15.11 -24.83 -8.62
CA TRP A 39 -15.24 -26.29 -8.44
C TRP A 39 -13.92 -27.07 -8.43
N THR A 40 -12.82 -26.53 -8.93
CA THR A 40 -11.52 -27.22 -8.94
C THR A 40 -10.72 -27.00 -7.66
N LEU A 41 -11.20 -26.14 -6.74
CA LEU A 41 -10.51 -25.68 -5.52
C LEU A 41 -9.19 -24.93 -5.75
N ILE A 42 -8.65 -24.93 -6.98
CA ILE A 42 -7.45 -24.18 -7.37
C ILE A 42 -7.60 -22.68 -7.07
N PRO A 43 -8.74 -22.02 -7.36
CA PRO A 43 -8.91 -20.60 -7.05
C PRO A 43 -8.83 -20.28 -5.56
N SER A 44 -9.19 -21.24 -4.68
CA SER A 44 -9.07 -21.06 -3.24
C SER A 44 -7.62 -20.97 -2.78
N LEU A 45 -6.70 -21.70 -3.42
CA LEU A 45 -5.28 -21.63 -3.09
C LEU A 45 -4.69 -20.28 -3.52
N PHE A 46 -5.02 -19.80 -4.72
CA PHE A 46 -4.58 -18.47 -5.17
C PHE A 46 -5.20 -17.34 -4.33
N ALA A 47 -6.47 -17.48 -3.94
CA ALA A 47 -7.13 -16.53 -3.05
C ALA A 47 -6.45 -16.45 -1.68
N PHE A 48 -5.92 -17.55 -1.17
CA PHE A 48 -5.14 -17.55 0.07
C PHE A 48 -3.86 -16.73 -0.06
N PHE A 49 -3.12 -16.87 -1.17
CA PHE A 49 -1.95 -16.03 -1.43
C PHE A 49 -2.33 -14.55 -1.60
N ASP A 50 -3.42 -14.26 -2.31
CA ASP A 50 -3.95 -12.89 -2.42
C ASP A 50 -4.33 -12.32 -1.04
N PHE A 51 -4.96 -13.13 -0.19
CA PHE A 51 -5.33 -12.73 1.18
C PHE A 51 -4.10 -12.35 2.01
N ILE A 52 -3.07 -13.20 2.02
CA ILE A 52 -1.81 -12.90 2.72
C ILE A 52 -1.13 -11.66 2.12
N GLY A 53 -1.11 -11.53 0.79
CA GLY A 53 -0.59 -10.35 0.11
C GLY A 53 -1.31 -9.07 0.53
N LEU A 54 -2.66 -9.08 0.56
CA LEU A 54 -3.48 -7.94 0.98
C LEU A 54 -3.31 -7.61 2.47
N LEU A 55 -3.07 -8.62 3.32
CA LEU A 55 -2.85 -8.45 4.76
C LEU A 55 -1.50 -7.78 5.02
N LEU A 56 -0.45 -8.22 4.33
CA LEU A 56 0.91 -7.68 4.45
C LEU A 56 1.09 -6.34 3.71
N MET A 57 0.21 -6.03 2.76
CA MET A 57 0.26 -4.79 1.98
C MET A 57 0.00 -3.56 2.87
N SER A 58 0.86 -2.55 2.75
CA SER A 58 0.64 -1.26 3.41
C SER A 58 -0.58 -0.55 2.82
N GLU A 59 -1.24 0.27 3.63
CA GLU A 59 -2.43 1.00 3.19
C GLU A 59 -2.10 1.94 2.02
N GLN A 60 -0.93 2.58 2.04
CA GLN A 60 -0.44 3.44 0.97
C GLN A 60 -0.28 2.69 -0.35
N ALA A 61 0.31 1.49 -0.31
CA ALA A 61 0.48 0.65 -1.49
C ALA A 61 -0.88 0.20 -2.03
N PHE A 62 -1.81 -0.19 -1.17
CA PHE A 62 -3.17 -0.57 -1.56
C PHE A 62 -3.90 0.58 -2.25
N GLN A 63 -3.83 1.77 -1.65
CA GLN A 63 -4.43 2.98 -2.18
C GLN A 63 -3.85 3.33 -3.55
N LEU A 64 -2.53 3.23 -3.73
CA LEU A 64 -1.88 3.46 -5.02
C LEU A 64 -2.33 2.47 -6.09
N GLN A 65 -2.37 1.17 -5.75
CA GLN A 65 -2.67 0.10 -6.70
C GLN A 65 -4.14 0.04 -7.11
N TYR A 66 -5.07 0.27 -6.17
CA TYR A 66 -6.51 0.08 -6.41
C TYR A 66 -7.33 1.36 -6.48
N ASN A 67 -6.81 2.49 -5.97
CA ASN A 67 -7.48 3.79 -5.94
C ASN A 67 -6.71 4.90 -6.64
N GLY A 68 -5.59 4.61 -7.32
CA GLY A 68 -4.68 5.62 -7.89
C GLY A 68 -5.34 6.68 -8.78
N GLY A 69 -6.38 6.32 -9.55
CA GLY A 69 -7.13 7.28 -10.38
C GLY A 69 -8.13 8.17 -9.61
N MET A 70 -8.42 7.87 -8.34
CA MET A 70 -9.32 8.66 -7.47
C MET A 70 -8.56 9.47 -6.41
N LEU A 71 -7.29 9.17 -6.18
CA LEU A 71 -6.50 9.88 -5.18
C LEU A 71 -5.94 11.18 -5.76
N PRO A 72 -5.97 12.29 -5.00
CA PRO A 72 -5.29 13.51 -5.42
C PRO A 72 -3.78 13.23 -5.58
N SER A 73 -3.17 13.85 -6.58
CA SER A 73 -1.79 13.62 -7.07
C SER A 73 -0.70 13.56 -5.97
N GLY A 74 -0.96 14.13 -4.79
CA GLY A 74 -0.05 14.09 -3.64
C GLY A 74 0.08 12.75 -2.90
N TYR A 75 -0.84 11.78 -3.07
CA TYR A 75 -0.81 10.51 -2.34
C TYR A 75 0.29 9.55 -2.82
N ALA A 76 0.53 9.48 -4.12
CA ALA A 76 1.52 8.57 -4.71
C ALA A 76 2.98 8.98 -4.41
N LEU A 77 3.22 10.26 -4.16
CA LEU A 77 4.54 10.84 -3.92
C LEU A 77 5.00 10.69 -2.46
N ARG A 78 4.11 10.36 -1.52
CA ARG A 78 4.34 10.54 -0.09
C ARG A 78 5.44 9.66 0.50
N GLY A 79 5.54 8.37 0.13
CA GLY A 79 6.53 7.46 0.74
C GLY A 79 8.01 7.83 0.51
N ALA A 80 8.40 8.15 -0.72
CA ALA A 80 9.79 8.51 -1.05
C ALA A 80 10.08 10.01 -0.93
N LYS A 81 9.05 10.85 -1.13
CA LYS A 81 9.18 12.30 -1.03
C LYS A 81 9.09 12.79 0.41
N ASP A 82 8.50 12.03 1.35
CA ASP A 82 8.50 12.40 2.78
C ASP A 82 9.90 12.28 3.38
N VAL A 83 10.67 11.24 3.07
CA VAL A 83 12.06 11.13 3.58
C VAL A 83 12.97 12.15 2.91
N THR A 84 12.87 12.28 1.58
CA THR A 84 13.65 13.27 0.83
C THR A 84 13.28 14.70 1.24
N GLY A 85 11.99 14.95 1.50
CA GLY A 85 11.45 16.21 2.01
C GLY A 85 11.89 16.50 3.43
N ALA A 86 11.84 15.50 4.32
CA ALA A 86 12.32 15.62 5.70
C ALA A 86 13.84 15.92 5.74
N ILE A 87 14.63 15.28 4.89
CA ILE A 87 16.07 15.57 4.74
C ILE A 87 16.28 17.01 4.23
N ALA A 88 15.46 17.48 3.29
CA ALA A 88 15.54 18.85 2.78
C ALA A 88 15.17 19.90 3.85
N GLU A 89 14.14 19.65 4.66
CA GLU A 89 13.79 20.52 5.80
C GLU A 89 14.88 20.53 6.88
N LEU A 90 15.44 19.36 7.21
CA LEU A 90 16.58 19.23 8.13
C LEU A 90 17.79 20.05 7.64
N LYS A 91 18.08 20.00 6.34
CA LYS A 91 19.16 20.80 5.75
C LYS A 91 18.87 22.30 5.83
N GLY A 92 17.63 22.71 5.58
CA GLY A 92 17.21 24.11 5.73
C GLY A 92 17.36 24.62 7.17
N LEU A 93 16.98 23.82 8.16
CA LEU A 93 17.14 24.16 9.58
C LEU A 93 18.62 24.31 9.98
N TYR A 94 19.49 23.45 9.44
CA TYR A 94 20.93 23.54 9.64
C TYR A 94 21.52 24.80 8.99
N ASP A 95 21.17 25.08 7.73
CA ASP A 95 21.64 26.27 6.99
C ASP A 95 21.17 27.59 7.66
N MET A 96 20.01 27.58 8.33
CA MET A 96 19.50 28.71 9.14
C MET A 96 20.14 28.82 10.53
N GLY A 97 20.97 27.86 10.94
CA GLY A 97 21.56 27.81 12.28
C GLY A 97 20.57 27.52 13.41
N ALA A 98 19.37 27.01 13.08
CA ALA A 98 18.34 26.66 14.06
C ALA A 98 18.65 25.35 14.80
N ILE A 99 19.48 24.48 14.19
CA ILE A 99 19.98 23.23 14.76
C ILE A 99 21.49 23.11 14.52
N THR A 100 22.19 22.41 15.39
CA THR A 100 23.64 22.23 15.27
C THR A 100 24.01 21.14 14.25
N ALA A 101 25.28 21.07 13.85
CA ALA A 101 25.78 20.03 12.94
C ALA A 101 25.58 18.63 13.52
N GLU A 102 25.85 18.44 14.81
CA GLU A 102 25.66 17.16 15.50
C GLU A 102 24.18 16.74 15.51
N GLU A 103 23.26 17.65 15.87
CA GLU A 103 21.83 17.36 15.87
C GLU A 103 21.27 17.05 14.48
N TYR A 104 21.78 17.73 13.44
CA TYR A 104 21.43 17.45 12.05
C TYR A 104 21.88 16.05 11.64
N GLU A 105 23.12 15.67 11.94
CA GLU A 105 23.64 14.35 11.58
C GLU A 105 22.91 13.23 12.30
N GLU A 106 22.60 13.40 13.58
CA GLU A 106 21.88 12.42 14.37
C GLU A 106 20.46 12.19 13.84
N LYS A 107 19.72 13.28 13.55
CA LYS A 107 18.36 13.20 12.99
C LYS A 107 18.35 12.64 11.56
N ARG A 108 19.33 13.02 10.73
CA ARG A 108 19.50 12.45 9.38
C ARG A 108 19.78 10.95 9.44
N GLN A 109 20.67 10.52 10.35
CA GLN A 109 21.00 9.11 10.56
C GLN A 109 19.81 8.31 11.07
N LYS A 110 19.00 8.88 11.97
CA LYS A 110 17.79 8.22 12.47
C LYS A 110 16.78 7.98 11.36
N LEU A 111 16.51 8.98 10.52
CA LEU A 111 15.63 8.84 9.35
C LEU A 111 16.13 7.78 8.35
N LEU A 112 17.45 7.70 8.15
CA LEU A 112 18.05 6.70 7.26
C LEU A 112 17.97 5.27 7.81
N ARG A 113 17.85 5.09 9.13
CA ARG A 113 17.67 3.77 9.77
C ARG A 113 16.21 3.32 9.85
N GLU A 114 15.26 4.26 9.74
CA GLU A 114 13.82 3.98 9.75
C GLU A 114 13.28 3.63 8.35
N LEU A 115 14.13 3.70 7.32
CA LEU A 115 13.92 3.16 5.96
C LEU A 115 14.02 1.63 5.94
#